data_AF-A0A248TD45-F1
#
_entry.id   AF-A0A248TD45-F1
#
_cell.length_a   1.000
_cell.length_b   1.000
_cell.length_c   1.000
_cell.angle_alpha   90.00
_cell.angle_beta   90.00
_cell.angle_gamma   90.00
#
_symmetry.space_group_name_H-M   'P 1'
#
loop_
_entity.id
_entity.type
_entity.pdbx_description
1 polymer ?
#
loop_
_entity_poly.entity_id
_entity_poly.type
_entity_poly.pdbx_seq_one_letter_code
_entity_poly.pdbx_strand_id
1 'polypeptide(L)'
;MMRISSFQMKDVINVADGKKLGFISDIDIDVATGKIDCIFISQQNKMLPFFNKLEDIVIEWGDILKIGEDVILVRFPHQYQLNEPKEEYSNR
;
A
#
# COMPACT_ATOMS: atom_id res chain seq x y z
N MET A 1 -19.90 4.91 12.98
CA MET A 1 -19.63 3.77 12.08
C MET A 1 -18.81 4.30 10.91
N MET A 2 -17.64 3.73 10.66
CA MET A 2 -16.73 4.19 9.60
C MET A 2 -17.10 3.49 8.28
N ARG A 3 -17.11 4.23 7.17
CA ARG A 3 -17.32 3.68 5.83
C ARG A 3 -15.99 3.46 5.13
N ILE A 4 -15.92 2.45 4.27
CA ILE A 4 -14.75 2.18 3.42
C ILE A 4 -14.39 3.39 2.56
N SER A 5 -15.39 4.13 2.06
CA SER A 5 -15.15 5.37 1.31
C SER A 5 -14.39 6.43 2.12
N SER A 6 -14.61 6.51 3.43
CA SER A 6 -13.85 7.40 4.33
C SER A 6 -12.45 6.87 4.66
N PHE A 7 -12.21 5.58 4.44
CA PHE A 7 -10.93 4.92 4.64
C PHE A 7 -10.00 5.17 3.43
N GLN A 8 -10.55 5.11 2.21
CA GLN A 8 -9.82 5.34 0.94
C GLN A 8 -9.25 6.76 0.78
N MET A 9 -9.84 7.77 1.45
CA MET A 9 -9.39 9.16 1.35
C MET A 9 -8.20 9.51 2.26
N LYS A 10 -7.75 8.59 3.11
CA LYS A 10 -6.71 8.85 4.12
C LYS A 10 -5.31 8.66 3.55
N ASP A 11 -4.40 9.46 4.07
CA ASP A 11 -2.98 9.34 3.77
C ASP A 11 -2.35 8.23 4.60
N VAL A 12 -1.59 7.34 3.97
CA VAL A 12 -0.87 6.27 4.65
C VAL A 12 0.57 6.70 4.87
N ILE A 13 0.97 6.77 6.14
CA ILE A 13 2.27 7.28 6.57
C ILE A 13 3.04 6.18 7.32
N ASN A 14 4.28 5.96 6.92
CA ASN A 14 5.18 5.05 7.63
C ASN A 14 5.69 5.71 8.91
N VAL A 15 5.57 5.04 10.05
CA VAL A 15 6.04 5.58 11.33
C VAL A 15 7.55 5.58 11.48
N ALA A 16 8.26 4.75 10.70
CA ALA A 16 9.71 4.62 10.82
C ALA A 16 10.45 5.87 10.31
N ASP A 17 9.96 6.49 9.24
CA ASP A 17 10.60 7.63 8.59
C ASP A 17 9.67 8.83 8.36
N GLY A 18 8.39 8.71 8.70
CA GLY A 18 7.38 9.76 8.51
C GLY A 18 6.99 9.99 7.05
N LYS A 19 7.43 9.14 6.11
CA LYS A 19 7.11 9.33 4.69
C LYS A 19 5.68 8.90 4.38
N LYS A 20 5.06 9.66 3.47
CA LYS A 20 3.80 9.28 2.85
C LYS A 20 4.04 8.16 1.84
N LEU A 21 3.44 7.00 2.11
CA LEU A 21 3.46 5.85 1.21
C LEU A 21 2.47 6.05 0.05
N GLY A 22 1.31 6.65 0.33
CA GLY A 22 0.28 6.89 -0.68
C GLY A 22 -1.12 6.98 -0.07
N PHE A 23 -2.10 6.53 -0.84
CA PHE A 23 -3.50 6.38 -0.43
C PHE A 23 -3.94 4.94 -0.68
N ILE A 24 -4.99 4.49 0.01
CA ILE A 24 -5.52 3.13 -0.16
C ILE A 24 -6.23 3.03 -1.50
N SER A 25 -5.79 2.12 -2.36
CA SER A 25 -6.44 1.79 -3.63
C SER A 25 -7.44 0.66 -3.49
N ASP A 26 -7.08 -0.40 -2.76
CA ASP A 26 -7.91 -1.59 -2.59
C ASP A 26 -7.71 -2.25 -1.20
N ILE A 27 -8.60 -3.18 -0.86
CA ILE A 27 -8.63 -3.90 0.42
C ILE A 27 -8.89 -5.38 0.16
N ASP A 28 -8.02 -6.25 0.69
CA ASP A 28 -8.26 -7.69 0.66
C ASP A 28 -9.10 -8.13 1.87
N ILE A 29 -10.12 -8.94 1.62
CA ILE A 29 -11.09 -9.37 2.63
C ILE A 29 -11.26 -10.88 2.53
N ASP A 30 -11.03 -11.57 3.65
CA ASP A 30 -11.42 -12.96 3.81
C ASP A 30 -12.94 -13.09 3.72
N VAL A 31 -13.42 -13.71 2.64
CA VAL A 31 -14.85 -13.87 2.35
C VAL A 31 -15.57 -14.78 3.36
N ALA A 32 -14.84 -15.69 4.01
CA ALA A 32 -15.41 -16.60 5.00
C ALA A 32 -15.61 -15.91 6.36
N THR A 33 -14.68 -15.03 6.76
CA THR A 33 -14.71 -14.37 8.09
C THR A 33 -15.16 -12.90 8.06
N GLY A 34 -15.14 -12.26 6.89
CA GLY A 34 -15.39 -10.84 6.70
C GLY A 34 -14.29 -9.93 7.27
N LYS A 35 -13.12 -10.49 7.61
CA LYS A 35 -11.99 -9.73 8.14
C LYS A 35 -11.14 -9.17 7.01
N ILE A 36 -10.52 -8.02 7.26
CA ILE A 36 -9.56 -7.43 6.34
C ILE A 36 -8.20 -8.08 6.60
N ASP A 37 -7.59 -8.61 5.54
CA ASP A 37 -6.27 -9.25 5.62
C ASP A 37 -5.15 -8.25 5.33
N CYS A 38 -5.31 -7.44 4.28
CA CYS A 38 -4.35 -6.40 3.91
C CYS A 38 -5.00 -5.23 3.17
N ILE A 39 -4.25 -4.14 3.03
CA ILE A 39 -4.62 -2.96 2.25
C ILE A 39 -3.56 -2.69 1.18
N PHE A 40 -4.00 -2.30 -0.01
CA PHE A 40 -3.13 -1.94 -1.11
C PHE A 40 -3.00 -0.42 -1.17
N ILE A 41 -1.77 0.09 -1.27
CA ILE A 41 -1.45 1.51 -1.25
C ILE A 41 -0.84 1.90 -2.60
N SER A 42 -1.52 2.78 -3.32
CA SER A 42 -1.01 3.35 -4.56
C SER A 42 -0.25 4.66 -4.30
N GLN A 43 0.92 4.79 -4.93
CA GLN A 43 1.76 5.98 -4.82
C GLN A 43 1.37 7.02 -5.88
N GLN A 44 1.04 8.25 -5.48
CA GLN A 44 0.76 9.34 -6.43
C GLN A 44 2.06 10.02 -6.89
N ASN A 45 2.83 9.38 -7.78
CA ASN A 45 3.98 10.04 -8.39
C ASN A 45 3.54 10.97 -9.52
N LYS A 46 3.61 12.30 -9.28
CA LYS A 46 3.25 13.35 -10.25
C LYS A 46 4.31 13.62 -11.33
N MET A 47 5.40 12.86 -11.40
CA MET A 47 6.53 13.17 -12.28
C MET A 47 7.23 11.89 -12.75
N LEU A 48 6.78 11.30 -13.87
CA LEU A 48 7.59 10.67 -14.96
C LEU A 48 6.81 9.53 -15.66
N PRO A 49 6.52 9.65 -16.97
CA PRO A 49 5.84 8.61 -17.76
C PRO A 49 6.76 7.45 -18.20
N PHE A 50 7.95 7.30 -17.62
CA PHE A 50 8.99 6.39 -18.13
C PHE A 50 9.56 5.39 -17.10
N PHE A 51 8.97 5.29 -15.92
CA PHE A 51 9.35 4.27 -14.94
C PHE A 51 8.23 3.25 -14.79
N ASN A 52 8.61 2.00 -15.04
CA ASN A 52 7.81 0.79 -15.01
C ASN A 52 6.75 0.81 -13.89
N LYS A 53 5.51 0.52 -14.30
CA LYS A 53 4.33 0.13 -13.51
C LYS A 53 4.63 0.02 -12.01
N LEU A 54 4.42 1.12 -11.27
CA LEU A 54 4.58 1.15 -9.82
C LEU A 54 3.70 0.05 -9.22
N GLU A 55 4.32 -0.98 -8.65
CA GLU A 55 3.63 -2.03 -7.91
C GLU A 55 2.98 -1.42 -6.66
N ASP A 56 1.74 -1.80 -6.37
CA ASP A 56 1.05 -1.34 -5.18
C ASP A 56 1.78 -1.85 -3.93
N ILE A 57 1.92 -0.98 -2.92
CA ILE A 57 2.48 -1.39 -1.63
C ILE A 57 1.40 -2.16 -0.86
N VAL A 58 1.71 -3.38 -0.45
CA VAL A 58 0.82 -4.19 0.40
C VAL A 58 1.16 -3.94 1.87
N ILE A 59 0.17 -3.57 2.66
CA ILE A 59 0.28 -3.44 4.12
C ILE A 59 -0.67 -4.45 4.76
N GLU A 60 -0.12 -5.41 5.51
CA GLU A 60 -0.94 -6.35 6.28
C GLU A 60 -1.75 -5.62 7.36
N TRP A 61 -2.94 -6.12 7.68
CA TRP A 61 -3.80 -5.51 8.69
C TRP A 61 -3.11 -5.41 10.06
N GLY A 62 -2.21 -6.35 10.38
CA GLY A 62 -1.41 -6.36 11.61
C GLY A 62 -0.39 -5.22 11.71
N ASP A 63 0.02 -4.63 10.58
CA ASP A 63 1.00 -3.55 10.53
C ASP A 63 0.38 -2.15 10.63
N ILE A 64 -0.96 -2.07 10.67
CA ILE A 64 -1.69 -0.83 10.92
C ILE A 64 -1.64 -0.52 12.42
N LEU A 65 -0.94 0.56 12.78
CA LEU A 65 -0.76 0.97 14.16
C LEU A 65 -1.91 1.84 14.65
N LYS A 66 -2.40 2.75 13.80
CA LYS A 66 -3.48 3.67 14.15
C LYS A 66 -4.20 4.18 12.90
N ILE A 67 -5.53 4.16 12.96
CA ILE A 67 -6.41 4.78 11.96
C ILE A 67 -6.94 6.08 12.57
N GLY A 68 -6.48 7.21 12.05
CA GLY A 68 -6.92 8.55 12.43
C GLY A 68 -8.04 9.09 11.54
N GLU A 69 -8.36 10.36 11.72
CA GLU A 69 -9.35 11.08 10.89
C GLU A 69 -8.84 11.40 9.49
N ASP A 70 -7.55 11.71 9.34
CA ASP A 70 -6.94 12.03 8.04
C ASP A 70 -5.85 11.04 7.62
N VAL A 71 -5.21 10.41 8.60
CA VAL A 71 -3.97 9.64 8.41
C VAL A 71 -4.09 8.25 9.00
N ILE A 72 -3.50 7.27 8.31
CA ILE A 72 -3.26 5.92 8.80
C ILE A 72 -1.77 5.75 9.01
N LEU A 73 -1.39 5.39 10.24
CA LEU A 73 -0.01 5.11 10.61
C LEU A 73 0.26 3.63 10.49
N VAL A 74 1.30 3.27 9.73
CA VAL A 74 1.67 1.88 9.47
C VAL A 74 3.15 1.64 9.76
N ARG A 75 3.49 0.39 10.05
CA ARG A 75 4.88 -0.07 10.07
C ARG A 75 5.21 -0.67 8.72
N PHE A 76 6.06 0.00 7.94
CA PHE A 76 6.54 -0.53 6.67
C PHE A 76 8.07 -0.64 6.70
N PRO A 77 8.64 -1.85 6.81
CA PRO A 77 10.09 -2.03 6.80
C PRO A 77 10.62 -1.73 5.39
N HIS A 78 11.80 -1.10 5.34
CA HIS A 78 12.42 -0.61 4.10
C HIS A 78 12.86 -1.72 3.11
N GLN A 79 12.57 -2.99 3.42
CA GLN A 79 13.09 -4.19 2.74
C GLN A 79 12.20 -4.70 1.59
N TYR A 80 11.09 -4.03 1.26
CA TYR A 80 10.20 -4.43 0.16
C TYR A 80 10.39 -3.60 -1.12
N GLN A 81 11.48 -2.83 -1.24
CA GLN A 81 11.92 -2.36 -2.55
C GLN A 81 12.69 -3.48 -3.25
N LEU A 82 12.17 -3.89 -4.43
CA LEU A 82 12.77 -4.76 -5.45
C LEU A 82 12.44 -6.26 -5.35
N ASN A 83 11.29 -6.65 -5.90
CA ASN A 83 11.26 -7.83 -6.76
C ASN A 83 11.32 -7.32 -8.21
N GLU A 84 12.52 -7.07 -8.73
CA GLU A 84 12.66 -6.93 -10.18
C GLU A 84 12.18 -8.24 -10.83
N PRO A 85 11.28 -8.23 -11.82
CA PRO A 85 11.03 -9.42 -12.61
C PRO A 85 12.35 -9.77 -13.31
N LYS A 86 12.89 -10.95 -13.01
CA LYS A 86 13.99 -11.52 -13.79
C LYS A 86 13.47 -11.70 -15.23
N GLU A 87 13.82 -10.77 -16.12
CA GLU A 87 13.69 -10.96 -17.56
C GLU A 87 14.65 -12.08 -17.97
N GLU A 88 14.17 -13.31 -17.94
CA GLU A 88 14.88 -14.46 -18.48
C GLU A 88 13.94 -15.27 -19.38
N TYR A 89 13.50 -14.64 -20.47
CA TYR A 89 13.05 -15.37 -21.65
C TYR A 89 13.73 -14.82 -22.89
N SER A 90 14.86 -15.48 -23.16
CA SER A 90 15.29 -15.92 -24.48
C SER A 90 15.58 -14.82 -25.50
N ASN A 91 16.87 -14.55 -25.66
CA ASN A 91 17.47 -14.48 -26.99
C ASN A 91 16.79 -15.52 -27.91
N ARG A 92 16.04 -15.04 -28.90
CA ARG A 92 15.82 -15.66 -30.21
C ARG A 92 15.72 -14.55 -31.23
#